data_AF-A0A958QJH9-F1
#
_entry.id   AF-A0A958QJH9-F1
#
_cell.length_a   1.000
_cell.length_b   1.000
_cell.length_c   1.000
_cell.angle_alpha   90.00
_cell.angle_beta   90.00
_cell.angle_gamma   90.00
#
_symmetry.space_group_name_H-M   'P 1'
#
loop_
_entity.id
_entity.type
_entity.pdbx_description
1 polymer ?
#
loop_
_entity_poly.entity_id
_entity_poly.type
_entity_poly.pdbx_seq_one_letter_code
_entity_poly.pdbx_strand_id
1 'polypeptide(L)' 'RLQLESRGVGRDRILLSNSCTISSSKYFSFRRQKDLSGRQVSFVICA' A
#
# COMPACT_ATOMS: atom_id res chain seq x y z
N ARG A 1 2.08 10.01 -2.98
CA ARG A 1 3.27 10.89 -3.03
C ARG A 1 2.91 12.30 -3.49
N LEU A 2 2.63 12.55 -4.79
CA LEU A 2 2.42 13.91 -5.33
C LEU A 2 1.35 14.73 -4.57
N GLN A 3 0.21 14.12 -4.23
CA GLN A 3 -0.85 14.79 -3.45
C GLN A 3 -0.45 15.13 -2.01
N LEU A 4 0.48 14.40 -1.40
CA LEU A 4 0.98 14.69 -0.06
C LEU A 4 2.04 15.80 -0.11
N GLU A 5 2.90 15.76 -1.12
CA GLU A 5 3.90 16.81 -1.39
C GLU A 5 3.21 18.16 -1.64
N SER A 6 2.12 18.20 -2.43
CA SER A 6 1.35 19.43 -2.66
C SER A 6 0.65 19.97 -1.41
N ARG A 7 0.58 19.18 -0.33
CA ARG A 7 0.06 19.56 0.98
C ARG A 7 1.16 19.89 1.99
N GLY A 8 2.41 19.99 1.55
CA GLY A 8 3.55 20.37 2.38
C GLY A 8 4.24 19.21 3.11
N VAL A 9 3.88 17.96 2.84
CA VAL A 9 4.60 16.81 3.39
C VAL A 9 5.95 16.69 2.69
N GLY A 10 7.04 16.85 3.45
CA GLY A 10 8.41 16.69 2.96
C GLY A 10 8.62 15.34 2.27
N ARG A 11 9.26 15.35 1.10
CA ARG A 11 9.48 14.14 0.29
C ARG A 11 10.26 13.06 1.03
N ASP A 12 11.21 13.47 1.86
CA ASP A 12 12.02 12.65 2.77
C ASP A 12 11.19 11.89 3.82
N ARG A 13 9.99 12.38 4.12
CA ARG A 13 9.05 11.78 5.08
C ARG A 13 8.04 10.82 4.43
N ILE A 14 8.06 10.68 3.10
CA ILE A 14 7.16 9.79 2.36
C ILE A 14 7.93 8.54 1.95
N LEU A 15 7.72 7.46 2.67
CA LEU A 15 8.26 6.15 2.31
C LEU A 15 7.28 5.44 1.35
N LEU A 16 7.79 5.01 0.20
CA LEU A 16 7.03 4.22 -0.77
C LEU A 16 7.42 2.75 -0.68
N SER A 17 6.43 1.87 -0.65
CA SER A 17 6.66 0.44 -0.76
C SER A 17 6.90 0.06 -2.23
N ASN A 18 7.91 -0.78 -2.46
CA ASN A 18 8.16 -1.40 -3.77
C ASN A 18 7.35 -2.71 -3.96
N SER A 19 6.47 -3.06 -3.01
CA SER A 19 5.62 -4.25 -3.10
C SER A 19 4.46 -4.03 -4.07
N CYS A 20 4.21 -5.03 -4.92
CA CYS A 20 3.04 -5.07 -5.80
C CYS A 20 2.15 -6.26 -5.42
N THR A 21 0.90 -6.00 -5.07
CA THR A 21 -0.05 -7.03 -4.63
C THR A 21 -0.45 -7.98 -5.76
N ILE A 22 -0.47 -7.51 -7.01
CA ILE A 22 -0.87 -8.31 -8.18
C ILE A 22 0.20 -9.35 -8.54
N SER A 23 1.49 -8.99 -8.57
CA SER A 23 2.57 -9.89 -8.98
C SER A 23 3.11 -10.77 -7.84
N SER A 24 2.94 -10.36 -6.59
CA SER A 24 3.47 -11.09 -5.43
C SER A 24 2.48 -12.11 -4.88
N SER A 25 2.94 -13.33 -4.64
CA SER A 25 2.16 -14.40 -3.99
C SER A 25 1.95 -14.18 -2.49
N LYS A 26 2.70 -13.28 -1.86
CA LYS A 26 2.60 -12.97 -0.42
C LYS A 26 1.32 -12.22 -0.04
N TYR A 27 0.66 -11.61 -1.02
CA TYR A 27 -0.49 -10.74 -0.82
C TYR A 27 -1.72 -11.28 -1.54
N PHE A 28 -2.89 -11.24 -0.91
CA PHE A 28 -4.16 -11.26 -1.61
C PHE A 28 -4.25 -10.10 -2.61
N SER A 29 -4.90 -10.36 -3.75
CA SER A 29 -5.14 -9.35 -4.79
C SER A 29 -6.46 -9.60 -5.48
N PHE A 30 -7.35 -8.62 -5.38
CA PHE A 30 -8.68 -8.66 -5.98
C PHE A 30 -8.63 -8.90 -7.50
N ARG A 31 -7.76 -8.18 -8.21
CA ARG A 31 -7.61 -8.32 -9.67
C ARG A 31 -7.09 -9.70 -10.07
N ARG A 32 -6.16 -10.28 -9.30
CA ARG A 32 -5.60 -11.60 -9.61
C ARG A 32 -6.61 -12.73 -9.34
N GLN A 33 -7.37 -12.60 -8.27
CA GLN A 33 -8.29 -13.65 -7.79
C GLN A 33 -9.74 -13.44 -8.22
N LYS A 34 -10.00 -12.49 -9.14
CA LYS A 34 -11.30 -12.25 -9.78
C LYS A 34 -12.45 -12.25 -8.78
N ASP A 35 -12.41 -11.26 -7.88
CA ASP A 35 -13.44 -10.92 -6.91
C ASP A 35 -13.53 -11.84 -5.67
N LEU A 36 -12.96 -13.04 -5.71
CA LEU A 36 -12.87 -13.96 -4.56
C LEU A 36 -11.48 -13.92 -3.91
N SER A 37 -11.20 -12.83 -3.20
CA SER A 37 -9.92 -12.62 -2.50
C SER A 37 -10.14 -12.26 -1.03
N GLY A 38 -9.21 -12.71 -0.18
CA GLY A 38 -9.06 -12.17 1.17
C GLY A 38 -8.68 -10.68 1.15
N ARG A 39 -8.55 -10.10 2.34
CA ARG A 39 -8.14 -8.70 2.53
C ARG A 39 -7.06 -8.63 3.61
N GLN A 40 -6.00 -7.90 3.31
CA GLN A 40 -5.02 -7.48 4.31
C GLN A 40 -5.57 -6.29 5.09
N VAL A 41 -5.09 -6.14 6.32
CA VAL A 41 -5.37 -4.98 7.18
C VAL A 41 -4.05 -4.30 7.50
N SER A 42 -4.01 -2.97 7.35
CA SER A 42 -2.88 -2.14 7.78
C SER A 42 -3.20 -1.53 9.13
N PHE A 43 -2.25 -1.60 10.07
CA PHE A 43 -2.40 -1.01 11.40
C PHE A 43 -1.23 -0.07 11.70
N VAL A 44 -1.51 0.97 12.48
CA VAL A 44 -0.52 1.90 13.03
C VAL A 44 -0.73 1.88 14.54
N ILE A 45 0.33 1.54 15.28
CA ILE A 45 0.34 1.56 16.74
C ILE A 45 1.32 2.66 17.13
N CYS A 46 0.87 3.62 17.93
CA CYS A 46 1.79 4.55 18.59
C CYS A 46 2.52 3.77 19.67
N ALA A 47 3.84 3.63 19.50
CA ALA A 47 4.72 3.08 20.54
C ALA A 47 4.93 4.11 21.65
#